data_AF-E6W580-F1
#
_entry.id   AF-E6W580-F1
#
_cell.length_a   1.000
_cell.length_b   1.000
_cell.length_c   1.000
_cell.angle_alpha   90.00
_cell.angle_beta   90.00
_cell.angle_gamma   90.00
#
_symmetry.space_group_name_H-M   'P 1'
#
loop_
_entity.id
_entity.type
_entity.pdbx_description
1 polymer ?
#
loop_
_entity_poly.entity_id
_entity_poly.type
_entity_poly.pdbx_seq_one_letter_code
_entity_poly.pdbx_strand_id
1 'polypeptide(L)'
;MMYSGRFGICALAVIGFLFILAGSACSAPGSVDDGRQWYFGGAAYANGGASCIACHGLGAAEFGVAGNASLASDLTYLSHFLSPEGIQTLLENLHHFPTMAAIYRERPLTEDERRHVTAFLAQSAESSPVRGTSSGFVLHGALGAAILFGLFFLLSRRRSAARVQRTMTPISSTAGRKSL
;
A
#
# COMPACT_ATOMS: atom_id res chain seq x y z
N MET A 1 -73.75 35.35 -8.99
CA MET A 1 -72.30 35.65 -9.17
C MET A 1 -71.53 35.09 -7.97
N MET A 2 -71.19 33.80 -7.96
CA MET A 2 -70.41 33.17 -6.88
C MET A 2 -69.62 31.97 -7.46
N TYR A 3 -68.45 32.20 -8.09
CA TYR A 3 -67.49 31.13 -8.39
C TYR A 3 -66.10 31.66 -8.80
N SER A 4 -65.36 32.30 -7.89
CA SER A 4 -64.03 32.86 -8.22
C SER A 4 -63.00 32.79 -7.08
N GLY A 5 -63.20 31.92 -6.08
CA GLY A 5 -62.31 31.85 -4.90
C GLY A 5 -61.53 30.54 -4.71
N ARG A 6 -61.80 29.48 -5.47
CA ARG A 6 -61.28 28.13 -5.17
C ARG A 6 -60.03 27.73 -5.99
N PHE A 7 -59.73 28.40 -7.10
CA PHE A 7 -58.63 28.00 -8.01
C PHE A 7 -57.23 28.43 -7.55
N GLY A 8 -57.09 29.49 -6.75
CA GLY A 8 -55.78 30.00 -6.32
C GLY A 8 -55.08 29.15 -5.26
N ILE A 9 -55.86 28.42 -4.44
CA ILE A 9 -55.33 27.69 -3.28
C ILE A 9 -54.79 26.30 -3.71
N CYS A 10 -55.37 25.70 -4.76
CA CYS A 10 -54.88 24.43 -5.32
C CYS A 10 -53.55 24.59 -6.07
N ALA A 11 -53.31 25.72 -6.75
CA ALA A 11 -52.06 25.93 -7.50
C ALA A 11 -50.84 26.06 -6.57
N LEU A 12 -50.98 26.72 -5.42
CA LEU A 12 -49.90 26.87 -4.44
C LEU A 12 -49.58 25.56 -3.70
N ALA A 13 -50.59 24.71 -3.46
CA ALA A 13 -50.39 23.39 -2.85
C ALA A 13 -49.63 22.43 -3.77
N VAL A 14 -49.85 22.50 -5.08
CA VAL A 14 -49.15 21.65 -6.08
C VAL A 14 -47.69 22.09 -6.26
N ILE A 15 -47.40 23.39 -6.20
CA ILE A 15 -46.02 23.92 -6.29
C ILE A 15 -45.22 23.57 -5.03
N GLY A 16 -45.84 23.58 -3.84
CA GLY A 16 -45.21 23.13 -2.60
C GLY A 16 -44.93 21.63 -2.57
N PHE A 17 -45.79 20.81 -3.20
CA PHE A 17 -45.61 19.36 -3.26
C PHE A 17 -44.51 18.94 -4.26
N LEU A 18 -44.31 19.70 -5.35
CA LEU A 18 -43.22 19.42 -6.30
C LEU A 18 -41.82 19.68 -5.73
N PHE A 19 -41.68 20.61 -4.77
CA PHE A 19 -40.38 20.88 -4.12
C PHE A 19 -39.97 19.82 -3.09
N ILE A 20 -40.91 19.05 -2.55
CA ILE A 20 -40.63 18.02 -1.52
C ILE A 20 -40.14 16.70 -2.16
N LEU A 21 -40.40 16.49 -3.46
CA LEU A 21 -40.02 15.26 -4.18
C LEU A 21 -38.60 15.25 -4.78
N ALA A 22 -37.87 16.37 -4.73
CA ALA A 22 -36.51 16.48 -5.28
C ALA A 22 -35.39 16.18 -4.25
N GLY A 23 -35.74 15.81 -3.02
CA GLY A 23 -34.80 15.60 -1.91
C GLY A 23 -34.21 14.19 -1.81
N SER A 24 -34.41 13.31 -2.79
CA SER A 24 -33.73 12.01 -2.83
C SER A 24 -32.29 12.20 -3.26
N ALA A 25 -31.41 12.52 -2.30
CA ALA A 25 -29.98 12.41 -2.48
C ALA A 25 -29.64 10.93 -2.68
N CYS A 26 -29.74 10.45 -3.92
CA CYS A 26 -29.03 9.25 -4.34
C CYS A 26 -27.55 9.53 -4.10
N SER A 27 -26.97 8.94 -3.04
CA SER A 27 -25.53 9.04 -2.82
C SER A 27 -24.85 8.49 -4.07
N ALA A 28 -24.09 9.33 -4.75
CA ALA A 28 -23.33 8.92 -5.91
C ALA A 28 -22.39 7.76 -5.52
N PRO A 29 -22.20 6.77 -6.41
CA PRO A 29 -21.26 5.68 -6.15
C PRO A 29 -19.86 6.23 -5.90
N GLY A 30 -19.11 5.56 -5.03
CA GLY A 30 -17.72 5.94 -4.76
C GLY A 30 -16.83 5.80 -6.01
N SER A 31 -15.95 6.78 -6.21
CA SER A 31 -14.88 6.76 -7.21
C SER A 31 -13.69 5.95 -6.69
N VAL A 32 -13.30 4.92 -7.46
CA VAL A 32 -12.15 4.05 -7.17
C VAL A 32 -10.84 4.84 -7.16
N ASP A 33 -10.68 5.79 -8.08
CA ASP A 33 -9.44 6.58 -8.20
C ASP A 33 -9.25 7.48 -6.97
N ASP A 34 -10.32 8.12 -6.51
CA ASP A 34 -10.25 8.94 -5.30
C ASP A 34 -9.96 8.07 -4.06
N GLY A 35 -10.60 6.90 -3.99
CA GLY A 35 -10.33 5.90 -2.95
C GLY A 35 -8.88 5.44 -2.94
N ARG A 36 -8.29 5.22 -4.13
CA ARG A 36 -6.86 4.88 -4.28
C ARG A 36 -5.98 6.00 -3.76
N GLN A 37 -6.27 7.26 -4.09
CA GLN A 37 -5.47 8.39 -3.62
C GLN A 37 -5.50 8.49 -2.09
N TRP A 38 -6.65 8.28 -1.46
CA TRP A 38 -6.77 8.32 0.00
C TRP A 38 -6.14 7.12 0.70
N TYR A 39 -6.26 5.93 0.10
CA TYR A 39 -5.62 4.73 0.61
C TYR A 39 -4.08 4.87 0.62
N PHE A 40 -3.50 5.33 -0.50
CA PHE A 40 -2.04 5.45 -0.68
C PHE A 40 -1.46 6.79 -0.21
N GLY A 41 -2.29 7.73 0.26
CA GLY A 41 -1.83 9.04 0.73
C GLY A 41 -1.46 10.03 -0.39
N GLY A 42 -1.99 9.83 -1.60
CA GLY A 42 -1.95 10.81 -2.69
C GLY A 42 -2.78 12.07 -2.40
N ALA A 43 -3.78 11.98 -1.52
CA ALA A 43 -4.44 13.15 -0.94
C ALA A 43 -4.65 12.97 0.57
N ALA A 44 -4.70 14.08 1.29
CA ALA A 44 -4.93 14.09 2.73
C ALA A 44 -6.43 13.96 3.05
N TYR A 45 -6.76 13.19 4.09
CA TYR A 45 -8.11 13.15 4.63
C TYR A 45 -8.48 14.51 5.24
N ALA A 46 -9.74 14.92 5.09
CA ALA A 46 -10.28 16.20 5.51
C ALA A 46 -10.08 16.48 7.01
N ASN A 47 -10.23 15.45 7.84
CA ASN A 47 -10.04 15.55 9.28
C ASN A 47 -8.60 15.25 9.72
N GLY A 48 -7.66 15.07 8.79
CA GLY A 48 -6.24 14.84 9.08
C GLY A 48 -5.88 13.43 9.55
N GLY A 49 -6.70 12.44 9.22
CA GLY A 49 -6.37 11.02 9.42
C GLY A 49 -5.14 10.60 8.61
N ALA A 50 -4.46 9.53 9.04
CA ALA A 50 -3.33 8.96 8.30
C ALA A 50 -3.81 8.10 7.12
N SER A 51 -3.11 8.12 5.99
CA SER A 51 -3.41 7.21 4.86
C SER A 51 -3.33 5.75 5.28
N CYS A 52 -4.21 4.90 4.71
CA CYS A 52 -4.32 3.48 5.09
C CYS A 52 -3.02 2.70 4.88
N ILE A 53 -2.28 3.02 3.80
CA ILE A 53 -0.98 2.42 3.48
C ILE A 53 0.10 2.70 4.54
N ALA A 54 -0.13 3.60 5.49
CA ALA A 54 0.83 3.81 6.58
C ALA A 54 0.95 2.55 7.47
N CYS A 55 -0.08 1.71 7.51
CA CYS A 55 -0.13 0.51 8.35
C CYS A 55 -0.54 -0.76 7.59
N HIS A 56 -1.45 -0.65 6.61
CA HIS A 56 -2.05 -1.79 5.92
C HIS A 56 -1.48 -1.98 4.53
N GLY A 57 -1.06 -3.20 4.21
CA GLY A 57 -0.61 -3.56 2.88
C GLY A 57 -1.74 -3.83 1.89
N LEU A 58 -1.41 -3.70 0.60
CA LEU A 58 -2.26 -4.10 -0.52
C LEU A 58 -1.39 -4.76 -1.60
N GLY A 59 -1.54 -6.07 -1.75
CA GLY A 59 -0.78 -6.96 -2.62
C GLY A 59 -1.22 -6.96 -4.08
N ALA A 60 -1.61 -5.82 -4.66
CA ALA A 60 -1.89 -5.75 -6.10
C ALA A 60 -0.60 -5.54 -6.91
N ALA A 61 -0.45 -6.29 -8.01
CA ALA A 61 0.74 -6.31 -8.88
C ALA A 61 1.23 -4.91 -9.30
N GLU A 62 0.29 -3.98 -9.42
CA GLU A 62 0.47 -2.59 -9.85
C GLU A 62 1.23 -1.73 -8.83
N PHE A 63 1.20 -2.10 -7.54
CA PHE A 63 1.75 -1.30 -6.46
C PHE A 63 3.18 -1.70 -6.03
N GLY A 64 3.69 -2.81 -6.58
CA GLY A 64 5.06 -3.28 -6.32
C GLY A 64 5.39 -3.44 -4.83
N VAL A 65 6.66 -3.22 -4.46
CA VAL A 65 7.10 -3.22 -3.04
C VAL A 65 6.52 -2.06 -2.23
N ALA A 66 5.91 -1.05 -2.85
CA ALA A 66 5.31 0.08 -2.14
C ALA A 66 3.95 -0.26 -1.50
N GLY A 67 3.35 -1.41 -1.85
CA GLY A 67 2.15 -1.94 -1.20
C GLY A 67 2.40 -2.65 0.13
N ASN A 68 3.63 -2.68 0.66
CA ASN A 68 4.05 -3.60 1.73
C ASN A 68 4.00 -3.00 3.15
N ALA A 69 2.95 -2.30 3.54
CA ALA A 69 2.81 -1.95 4.95
C ALA A 69 2.49 -3.21 5.78
N SER A 70 3.38 -3.54 6.71
CA SER A 70 3.38 -4.78 7.48
C SER A 70 3.09 -4.58 8.97
N LEU A 71 2.71 -3.36 9.37
CA LEU A 71 2.37 -3.07 10.76
C LEU A 71 0.98 -3.64 11.14
N ALA A 72 0.09 -3.80 10.16
CA ALA A 72 -1.24 -4.36 10.33
C ALA A 72 -1.54 -5.43 9.26
N SER A 73 -2.75 -6.00 9.31
CA SER A 73 -3.19 -7.03 8.36
C SER A 73 -3.21 -6.51 6.93
N ASP A 74 -2.83 -7.35 5.98
CA ASP A 74 -2.96 -7.06 4.55
C ASP A 74 -4.45 -7.02 4.15
N LEU A 75 -4.84 -6.00 3.37
CA LEU A 75 -6.23 -5.75 2.98
C LEU A 75 -6.55 -6.23 1.55
N THR A 76 -5.63 -6.91 0.86
CA THR A 76 -5.82 -7.39 -0.52
C THR A 76 -7.11 -8.17 -0.69
N TYR A 77 -7.40 -9.04 0.27
CA TYR A 77 -8.55 -9.94 0.25
C TYR A 77 -9.68 -9.48 1.15
N LEU A 78 -9.70 -8.23 1.60
CA LEU A 78 -10.73 -7.73 2.51
C LEU A 78 -12.14 -7.95 1.95
N SER A 79 -12.34 -7.72 0.66
CA SER A 79 -13.64 -7.89 0.00
C SER A 79 -14.07 -9.34 -0.19
N HIS A 80 -13.20 -10.33 0.07
CA HIS A 80 -13.62 -11.73 0.17
C HIS A 80 -14.40 -12.01 1.46
N PHE A 81 -14.19 -11.19 2.50
CA PHE A 81 -14.78 -11.38 3.82
C PHE A 81 -15.90 -10.39 4.13
N LEU A 82 -15.87 -9.21 3.52
CA LEU A 82 -16.83 -8.13 3.76
C LEU A 82 -17.43 -7.65 2.45
N SER A 83 -18.75 -7.44 2.45
CA SER A 83 -19.41 -6.69 1.38
C SER A 83 -18.98 -5.21 1.40
N PRO A 84 -19.21 -4.44 0.33
CA PRO A 84 -18.96 -3.00 0.32
C PRO A 84 -19.59 -2.26 1.52
N GLU A 85 -20.81 -2.61 1.91
CA GLU A 85 -21.50 -2.05 3.07
C GLU A 85 -20.80 -2.44 4.38
N GLY A 86 -20.29 -3.67 4.46
CA GLY A 86 -19.48 -4.14 5.57
C GLY A 86 -18.17 -3.36 5.71
N ILE A 87 -17.50 -3.06 4.59
CA ILE A 87 -16.30 -2.22 4.56
C ILE A 87 -16.63 -0.80 5.01
N GLN A 88 -17.71 -0.21 4.48
CA GLN A 88 -18.15 1.14 4.86
C GLN A 88 -18.44 1.24 6.38
N THR A 89 -19.13 0.24 6.93
CA THR A 89 -19.41 0.12 8.37
C THR A 89 -18.13 -0.02 9.18
N LEU A 90 -17.16 -0.81 8.70
CA LEU A 90 -15.86 -0.96 9.34
C LEU A 90 -15.08 0.36 9.38
N LEU A 91 -15.08 1.11 8.27
CA LEU A 91 -14.43 2.41 8.17
C LEU A 91 -15.10 3.49 9.03
N GLU A 92 -16.39 3.36 9.34
CA GLU A 92 -17.07 4.22 10.32
C GLU A 92 -16.58 3.97 11.75
N ASN A 93 -16.24 2.71 12.02
CA ASN A 93 -15.97 2.19 13.35
C ASN A 93 -14.47 1.99 13.63
N LEU A 94 -13.58 2.65 12.89
CA LEU A 94 -12.12 2.55 13.06
C LEU A 94 -11.64 2.81 14.49
N HIS A 95 -12.39 3.62 15.23
CA HIS A 95 -12.12 3.97 16.63
C HIS A 95 -12.28 2.81 17.62
N HIS A 96 -12.85 1.67 17.20
CA HIS A 96 -12.94 0.45 18.00
C HIS A 96 -11.70 -0.44 17.91
N PHE A 97 -10.80 -0.20 16.94
CA PHE A 97 -9.55 -0.95 16.80
C PHE A 97 -8.42 -0.20 17.53
N PRO A 98 -7.77 -0.78 18.57
CA PRO A 98 -6.87 -0.05 19.46
C PRO A 98 -5.79 0.80 18.75
N THR A 99 -5.13 0.23 17.74
CA THR A 99 -4.08 0.94 16.97
C THR A 99 -4.66 2.05 16.09
N MET A 100 -5.80 1.81 15.44
CA MET A 100 -6.43 2.82 14.58
C MET A 100 -7.12 3.91 15.40
N ALA A 101 -7.63 3.59 16.59
CA ALA A 101 -8.29 4.53 17.48
C ALA A 101 -7.39 5.69 17.89
N ALA A 102 -6.08 5.46 18.03
CA ALA A 102 -5.09 6.51 18.29
C ALA A 102 -5.04 7.58 17.19
N ILE A 103 -5.48 7.25 15.98
CA ILE A 103 -5.50 8.16 14.82
C ILE A 103 -6.93 8.69 14.59
N TYR A 104 -7.90 7.80 14.50
CA TYR A 104 -9.23 8.07 13.93
C TYR A 104 -10.30 8.46 14.96
N ARG A 105 -10.05 8.34 16.28
CA ARG A 105 -11.04 8.71 17.30
C ARG A 105 -11.42 10.20 17.22
N GLU A 106 -10.43 11.07 17.03
CA GLU A 106 -10.63 12.52 16.91
C GLU A 106 -10.59 13.00 15.45
N ARG A 107 -10.18 12.12 14.53
CA ARG A 107 -10.02 12.41 13.10
C ARG A 107 -10.79 11.40 12.25
N PRO A 108 -12.12 11.28 12.43
CA PRO A 108 -12.91 10.28 11.72
C PRO A 108 -12.90 10.56 10.21
N LEU A 109 -13.08 9.51 9.41
CA LEU A 109 -13.32 9.67 7.99
C LEU A 109 -14.73 10.24 7.74
N THR A 110 -14.85 11.17 6.82
CA THR A 110 -16.14 11.64 6.32
C THR A 110 -16.89 10.52 5.60
N GLU A 111 -18.20 10.68 5.43
CA GLU A 111 -19.01 9.71 4.67
C GLU A 111 -18.49 9.53 3.24
N ASP A 112 -18.17 10.63 2.56
CA ASP A 112 -17.62 10.59 1.20
C ASP A 112 -16.28 9.83 1.17
N GLU A 113 -15.39 10.10 2.13
CA GLU A 113 -14.14 9.36 2.35
C GLU A 113 -14.32 7.87 2.47
N ARG A 114 -15.25 7.45 3.30
CA ARG A 114 -15.55 6.03 3.45
C ARG A 114 -16.08 5.44 2.16
N ARG A 115 -16.99 6.11 1.45
CA ARG A 115 -17.53 5.60 0.17
C ARG A 115 -16.45 5.42 -0.90
N HIS A 116 -15.57 6.39 -1.07
CA HIS A 116 -14.48 6.32 -2.05
C HIS A 116 -13.48 5.21 -1.70
N VAL A 117 -13.03 5.14 -0.44
CA VAL A 117 -12.09 4.09 0.00
C VAL A 117 -12.74 2.70 -0.08
N THR A 118 -14.02 2.58 0.26
CA THR A 118 -14.79 1.33 0.10
C THR A 118 -14.83 0.89 -1.36
N ALA A 119 -15.11 1.80 -2.31
CA ALA A 119 -15.13 1.46 -3.73
C ALA A 119 -13.78 0.92 -4.22
N PHE A 120 -12.69 1.51 -3.75
CA PHE A 120 -11.33 1.03 -4.04
C PHE A 120 -11.05 -0.35 -3.44
N LEU A 121 -11.34 -0.56 -2.15
CA LEU A 121 -11.09 -1.83 -1.46
C LEU A 121 -11.98 -2.98 -1.96
N ALA A 122 -13.18 -2.66 -2.45
CA ALA A 122 -14.06 -3.65 -3.07
C ALA A 122 -13.42 -4.24 -4.34
N GLN A 123 -12.82 -3.38 -5.18
CA GLN A 123 -12.17 -3.77 -6.43
C GLN A 123 -10.77 -4.38 -6.24
N SER A 124 -10.09 -4.10 -5.13
CA SER A 124 -8.69 -4.52 -4.96
C SER A 124 -8.46 -6.03 -4.93
N ALA A 125 -9.46 -6.84 -4.57
CA ALA A 125 -9.33 -8.31 -4.58
C ALA A 125 -9.41 -8.93 -5.98
N GLU A 126 -10.02 -8.23 -6.95
CA GLU A 126 -10.09 -8.67 -8.35
C GLU A 126 -8.78 -8.39 -9.10
N SER A 127 -7.92 -7.55 -8.51
CA SER A 127 -6.60 -7.25 -9.02
C SER A 127 -5.69 -8.45 -8.78
N SER A 128 -5.09 -9.00 -9.84
CA SER A 128 -4.21 -10.19 -9.70
C SER A 128 -3.14 -9.95 -8.63
N PRO A 129 -3.00 -10.83 -7.62
CA PRO A 129 -2.02 -10.65 -6.58
C PRO A 129 -0.62 -10.58 -7.19
N VAL A 130 0.24 -9.71 -6.65
CA VAL A 130 1.69 -9.76 -6.96
C VAL A 130 2.11 -11.20 -6.72
N ARG A 131 2.54 -11.94 -7.76
CA ARG A 131 3.18 -13.23 -7.55
C ARG A 131 4.41 -12.96 -6.70
N GLY A 132 4.30 -13.27 -5.41
CA GLY A 132 5.30 -12.98 -4.40
C GLY A 132 6.66 -13.46 -4.89
N THR A 133 7.62 -12.53 -4.89
CA THR A 133 9.00 -12.77 -5.32
C THR A 133 9.08 -13.30 -6.75
N SER A 134 9.31 -12.39 -7.70
CA SER A 134 9.77 -12.79 -9.03
C SER A 134 10.89 -13.82 -8.84
N SER A 135 10.73 -15.04 -9.36
CA SER A 135 11.79 -16.08 -9.25
C SER A 135 13.14 -15.55 -9.76
N GLY A 136 13.08 -14.52 -10.62
CA GLY A 136 14.18 -13.64 -10.98
C GLY A 136 14.95 -13.08 -9.80
N PHE A 137 14.35 -12.46 -8.78
CA PHE A 137 15.10 -11.86 -7.67
C PHE A 137 15.96 -12.88 -6.90
N VAL A 138 15.39 -14.05 -6.59
CA VAL A 138 16.13 -15.15 -5.93
C VAL A 138 17.26 -15.65 -6.83
N LEU A 139 17.00 -15.81 -8.13
CA LEU A 139 18.00 -16.24 -9.09
C LEU A 139 19.15 -15.22 -9.23
N HIS A 140 18.85 -13.93 -9.32
CA HIS A 140 19.84 -12.86 -9.43
C HIS A 140 20.62 -12.70 -8.12
N GLY A 141 19.95 -12.83 -6.97
CA GLY A 141 20.60 -12.83 -5.66
C GLY A 141 21.55 -14.02 -5.49
N ALA A 142 21.11 -15.23 -5.89
CA ALA A 142 21.95 -16.42 -5.89
C ALA A 142 23.14 -16.31 -6.84
N LEU A 143 22.94 -15.75 -8.04
CA LEU A 143 24.00 -15.52 -9.02
C LEU A 143 25.05 -14.52 -8.47
N GLY A 144 24.60 -13.39 -7.91
CA GLY A 144 25.47 -12.40 -7.29
C GLY A 144 26.28 -12.99 -6.14
N ALA A 145 25.63 -13.77 -5.26
CA ALA A 145 26.31 -14.46 -4.18
C ALA A 145 27.37 -15.45 -4.70
N ALA A 146 27.04 -16.25 -5.71
CA ALA A 146 27.98 -17.20 -6.31
C ALA A 146 29.20 -16.51 -6.93
N ILE A 147 29.01 -15.38 -7.62
CA ILE A 147 30.11 -14.58 -8.19
C ILE A 147 31.01 -14.05 -7.09
N LEU A 148 30.45 -13.46 -6.03
CA LEU A 148 31.22 -12.89 -4.92
C LEU A 148 32.02 -13.98 -4.18
N PHE A 149 31.39 -15.11 -3.86
CA PHE A 149 32.08 -16.24 -3.23
C PHE A 149 33.15 -16.84 -4.13
N GLY A 150 32.87 -16.99 -5.43
CA GLY A 150 33.83 -17.47 -6.42
C GLY A 150 35.05 -16.56 -6.53
N LEU A 151 34.86 -15.25 -6.63
CA LEU A 151 35.94 -14.26 -6.64
C LEU A 151 36.75 -14.30 -5.35
N PHE A 152 36.08 -14.32 -4.19
CA PHE A 152 36.77 -14.41 -2.90
C PHE A 152 37.62 -15.67 -2.77
N PHE A 153 37.10 -16.82 -3.22
CA PHE A 153 37.80 -18.10 -3.21
C PHE A 153 38.99 -18.13 -4.19
N LEU A 154 38.83 -17.59 -5.40
CA LEU A 154 39.92 -17.50 -6.36
C LEU A 154 41.02 -16.54 -5.85
N LEU A 155 40.63 -15.37 -5.35
CA LEU A 155 41.57 -14.41 -4.76
C LEU A 155 42.26 -14.99 -3.52
N SER A 156 41.57 -15.80 -2.69
CA SER A 156 42.15 -16.55 -1.56
C SER A 156 43.19 -17.57 -1.98
N ARG A 157 42.92 -18.37 -3.01
CA ARG A 157 43.93 -19.32 -3.52
C ARG A 157 45.13 -18.59 -4.13
N ARG A 158 44.92 -17.50 -4.87
CA ARG A 158 46.02 -16.71 -5.46
C ARG A 158 46.90 -16.06 -4.39
N ARG A 159 46.32 -15.47 -3.34
CA ARG A 159 47.11 -14.87 -2.23
C ARG A 159 47.85 -15.91 -1.40
N SER A 160 47.28 -17.09 -1.22
CA SER A 160 47.96 -18.20 -0.53
C SER A 160 49.11 -18.79 -1.37
N ALA A 161 48.90 -19.00 -2.68
CA ALA A 161 49.96 -19.48 -3.58
C ALA A 161 51.13 -18.50 -3.71
N ALA A 162 50.83 -17.19 -3.85
CA ALA A 162 51.85 -16.15 -3.90
C ALA A 162 52.62 -15.99 -2.57
N ARG A 163 51.99 -16.32 -1.43
CA ARG A 163 52.64 -16.31 -0.11
C ARG A 163 53.64 -17.46 0.05
N VAL A 164 53.24 -18.68 -0.35
CA VAL A 164 54.10 -19.88 -0.25
C VAL A 164 55.37 -19.74 -1.08
N GLN A 165 55.28 -19.15 -2.27
CA GLN A 165 56.43 -18.96 -3.15
C GLN A 165 57.44 -17.92 -2.61
N ARG A 166 56.96 -16.94 -1.83
CA ARG A 166 57.80 -15.93 -1.16
C ARG A 166 58.56 -16.47 0.05
N THR A 167 58.04 -17.51 0.69
CA THR A 167 58.74 -18.26 1.76
C THR A 167 59.72 -19.30 1.21
N MET A 168 59.60 -19.70 -0.07
CA MET A 168 60.48 -20.71 -0.69
C MET A 168 61.64 -20.13 -1.51
N THR A 169 61.75 -18.81 -1.69
CA THR A 169 63.02 -18.22 -2.16
C THR A 169 64.07 -18.43 -1.07
N PRO A 170 65.07 -19.29 -1.28
CA PRO A 170 66.06 -19.55 -0.27
C PRO A 170 66.77 -18.23 0.05
N ILE A 171 66.90 -17.93 1.34
CA ILE A 171 67.89 -16.97 1.82
C ILE A 171 69.23 -17.56 1.39
N SER A 172 69.71 -17.13 0.23
CA SER A 172 71.07 -17.42 -0.18
C SER A 172 71.96 -16.75 0.86
N SER A 173 72.45 -17.58 1.77
CA SER A 173 73.53 -17.28 2.68
C SER A 173 74.66 -16.71 1.84
N THR A 174 74.79 -15.38 1.85
CA THR A 174 75.98 -14.66 1.42
C THR A 174 77.03 -14.80 2.53
N ALA A 175 77.34 -16.04 2.92
CA ALA A 175 78.48 -16.35 3.74
C ALA A 175 79.69 -16.54 2.81
N GLY A 176 80.65 -15.60 2.90
CA GLY A 176 82.03 -15.88 2.53
C GLY A 176 82.52 -15.28 1.21
N ARG A 177 82.31 -13.99 0.96
CA ARG A 177 83.19 -13.23 0.04
C ARG A 177 84.22 -12.41 0.84
N LYS A 178 85.43 -12.99 0.92
CA LYS A 178 86.76 -12.34 0.98
C LYS A 178 87.09 -11.41 2.15
N SER A 179 88.13 -11.75 2.91
CA SER A 179 89.28 -10.84 3.13
C SER A 179 90.46 -11.59 3.77
N LEU A 180 91.60 -11.50 3.06
CA LEU A 180 93.00 -11.64 3.48
C LEU A 180 93.53 -13.03 3.82
#